data_AF-A0A2Z2KGQ7-F1
#
_entry.id   AF-A0A2Z2KGQ7-F1
#
_cell.length_a   1.000
_cell.length_b   1.000
_cell.length_c   1.000
_cell.angle_alpha   90.00
_cell.angle_beta   90.00
_cell.angle_gamma   90.00
#
_symmetry.space_group_name_H-M   'P 1'
#
loop_
_entity.id
_entity.type
_entity.pdbx_description
1 polymer ?
#
loop_
_entity_poly.entity_id
_entity_poly.type
_entity_poly.pdbx_seq_one_letter_code
_entity_poly.pdbx_strand_id
1 'polypeptide(L)'
;MGSLLEKLFYGNIRPDERIHPVNPEYKLLNEKISKTIESYHKKLSAEEYDQLEKLIDLLGQTTSMYSAAAYTDGFRMGALMMIEVLGERI
;
A
#
# COMPACT_ATOMS: atom_id res chain seq x y z
N MET A 1 4.82 -24.47 -17.71
CA MET A 1 4.71 -23.90 -16.35
C MET A 1 6.03 -23.16 -16.11
N GLY A 2 6.06 -21.83 -16.24
CA GLY A 2 7.31 -21.05 -16.18
C GLY A 2 7.83 -20.86 -14.77
N SER A 3 9.12 -20.53 -14.65
CA SER A 3 9.77 -20.15 -13.40
C SER A 3 9.13 -18.90 -12.78
N LEU A 4 9.40 -18.64 -11.49
CA LEU A 4 8.92 -17.44 -10.81
C LEU A 4 9.38 -16.16 -11.54
N LEU A 5 10.62 -16.14 -12.01
CA LEU A 5 11.21 -15.01 -12.73
C LEU A 5 10.57 -14.79 -14.11
N GLU A 6 10.28 -15.87 -14.84
CA GLU A 6 9.55 -15.74 -16.12
C GLU A 6 8.14 -15.20 -15.90
N LYS A 7 7.44 -15.68 -14.86
CA LYS A 7 6.11 -15.18 -14.51
C LYS A 7 6.15 -13.70 -14.09
N LEU A 8 7.21 -13.27 -13.41
CA LEU A 8 7.43 -11.87 -13.08
C LEU A 8 7.71 -11.04 -14.34
N PHE A 9 8.60 -11.51 -15.23
CA PHE A 9 8.97 -10.83 -16.47
C PHE A 9 7.78 -10.60 -17.41
N TYR A 10 6.92 -11.62 -17.57
CA TYR A 10 5.71 -11.50 -18.38
C TYR A 10 4.54 -10.82 -17.64
N GLY A 11 4.73 -10.35 -16.40
CA GLY A 11 3.69 -9.67 -15.62
C GLY A 11 2.54 -10.57 -15.16
N ASN A 12 2.73 -11.89 -15.16
CA ASN A 12 1.75 -12.87 -14.70
C ASN A 12 1.61 -12.90 -13.16
N ILE A 13 2.55 -12.28 -12.43
CA ILE A 13 2.50 -12.10 -10.98
C ILE A 13 2.48 -10.61 -10.69
N ARG A 14 1.39 -10.16 -10.07
CA ARG A 14 1.17 -8.79 -9.60
C ARG A 14 0.73 -8.85 -8.14
N PRO A 15 1.69 -8.86 -7.19
CA PRO A 15 1.38 -9.02 -5.78
C PRO A 15 0.52 -7.88 -5.25
N ASP A 16 0.77 -6.66 -5.73
CA ASP A 16 0.02 -5.43 -5.45
C ASP A 16 -1.47 -5.58 -5.77
N GLU A 17 -1.84 -6.17 -6.91
CA GLU A 17 -3.24 -6.39 -7.29
C GLU A 17 -3.93 -7.45 -6.41
N ARG A 18 -3.17 -8.30 -5.71
CA ARG A 18 -3.71 -9.33 -4.82
C ARG A 18 -3.77 -8.88 -3.37
N ILE A 19 -3.08 -7.81 -3.00
CA ILE A 19 -3.10 -7.27 -1.64
C ILE A 19 -4.47 -6.62 -1.40
N HIS A 20 -5.36 -7.41 -0.84
CA HIS A 20 -6.61 -6.94 -0.28
C HIS A 20 -6.51 -7.08 1.23
N PRO A 21 -6.59 -5.97 1.99
CA PRO A 21 -6.65 -6.05 3.44
C PRO A 21 -7.89 -6.86 3.83
N VAL A 22 -7.66 -8.07 4.36
CA VAL A 22 -8.72 -8.97 4.82
C VAL A 22 -9.29 -8.54 6.17
N ASN A 23 -8.64 -7.56 6.82
CA ASN A 23 -9.05 -7.06 8.12
C ASN A 23 -10.41 -6.32 8.00
N PRO A 24 -11.48 -6.79 8.66
CA PRO A 24 -12.78 -6.11 8.61
C PRO A 24 -12.73 -4.66 9.12
N GLU A 25 -11.79 -4.33 10.02
CA GLU A 25 -11.57 -2.95 10.49
C GLU A 25 -11.11 -2.02 9.36
N TYR A 26 -10.39 -2.52 8.37
CA TYR A 26 -9.98 -1.73 7.20
C TYR A 26 -11.20 -1.20 6.44
N LYS A 27 -12.21 -2.05 6.24
CA LYS A 27 -13.47 -1.65 5.60
C LYS A 27 -14.20 -0.60 6.44
N LEU A 28 -14.35 -0.84 7.75
CA LEU A 28 -15.02 0.10 8.66
C LEU A 28 -14.30 1.46 8.70
N LEU A 29 -12.98 1.45 8.70
CA LEU A 29 -12.18 2.66 8.70
C LEU A 29 -12.35 3.44 7.39
N ASN A 30 -12.33 2.77 6.23
CA ASN A 30 -12.59 3.41 4.95
C ASN A 30 -13.99 4.01 4.87
N GLU A 31 -15.02 3.31 5.35
CA GLU A 31 -16.37 3.88 5.43
C GLU A 31 -16.42 5.13 6.32
N LYS A 32 -15.69 5.13 7.43
CA LYS A 32 -15.59 6.30 8.32
C LYS A 32 -14.86 7.46 7.63
N ILE A 33 -13.80 7.18 6.87
CA ILE A 33 -13.08 8.18 6.08
C ILE A 33 -14.03 8.82 5.06
N SER A 34 -14.74 8.02 4.26
CA SER A 34 -15.69 8.53 3.26
C SER A 34 -16.77 9.41 3.89
N LYS A 35 -17.40 8.96 4.98
CA LYS A 35 -18.42 9.75 5.71
C LYS A 35 -17.86 11.07 6.26
N THR A 36 -16.60 11.07 6.67
CA THR A 36 -15.93 12.26 7.20
C THR A 36 -15.66 13.27 6.08
N ILE A 37 -15.16 12.81 4.92
CA ILE A 37 -14.93 13.64 3.74
C ILE A 37 -16.25 14.25 3.26
N GLU A 38 -17.33 13.47 3.14
CA GLU A 38 -18.66 13.97 2.78
C GLU A 38 -19.20 15.02 3.76
N SER A 39 -18.93 14.85 5.06
CA SER A 39 -19.31 15.82 6.08
C SER A 39 -18.57 17.15 5.92
N TYR A 40 -17.28 17.10 5.55
CA TYR A 40 -16.51 18.30 5.24
C TYR A 40 -16.97 18.98 3.95
N HIS A 41 -17.27 18.21 2.90
CA HIS A 41 -17.81 18.75 1.65
C HIS A 41 -19.10 19.58 1.85
N LYS A 42 -19.93 19.22 2.84
CA LYS A 42 -21.18 19.95 3.15
C LYS A 42 -20.97 21.20 4.02
N LYS A 43 -19.83 21.31 4.71
CA LYS A 43 -19.58 22.35 5.72
C LYS A 43 -18.60 23.42 5.27
N LEU A 44 -17.63 23.03 4.45
CA LEU A 44 -16.58 23.91 3.96
C LEU A 44 -17.05 24.67 2.72
N SER A 45 -16.46 25.85 2.50
CA SER A 45 -16.54 26.51 1.20
C SER A 45 -15.79 25.72 0.13
N ALA A 46 -16.03 26.02 -1.14
CA ALA A 46 -15.34 25.34 -2.25
C ALA A 46 -13.82 25.49 -2.18
N GLU A 47 -13.31 26.64 -1.76
CA GLU A 47 -11.86 26.90 -1.64
C GLU A 47 -11.24 26.14 -0.46
N GLU A 48 -11.91 26.12 0.69
CA GLU A 48 -11.46 25.33 1.85
C GLU A 48 -11.51 23.82 1.57
N TYR A 49 -12.50 23.37 0.81
CA TYR A 49 -12.62 21.97 0.41
C TYR A 49 -11.52 21.58 -0.60
N ASP A 50 -11.21 22.43 -1.58
CA ASP A 50 -10.09 22.20 -2.52
C ASP A 50 -8.74 22.10 -1.79
N GLN A 51 -8.53 22.92 -0.76
CA GLN A 51 -7.34 22.80 0.10
C GLN A 51 -7.31 21.48 0.89
N LEU A 52 -8.47 21.02 1.38
CA LEU A 52 -8.58 19.73 2.06
C LEU A 52 -8.29 18.56 1.10
N GLU A 53 -8.81 18.59 -0.12
CA GLU A 53 -8.52 17.56 -1.13
C GLU A 53 -7.03 17.50 -1.46
N LYS A 54 -6.38 18.65 -1.67
CA LYS A 54 -4.93 18.74 -1.86
C LYS A 54 -4.15 18.12 -0.70
N LEU A 55 -4.57 18.36 0.55
CA LEU A 55 -3.94 17.75 1.72
C LEU A 55 -4.11 16.23 1.71
N ILE A 56 -5.32 15.72 1.42
CA ILE A 56 -5.59 14.28 1.32
C ILE A 56 -4.72 13.64 0.24
N ASP A 57 -4.57 14.29 -0.92
CA ASP A 57 -3.71 13.81 -2.00
C ASP A 57 -2.24 13.73 -1.58
N LEU A 58 -1.73 14.75 -0.87
CA LEU A 58 -0.36 14.76 -0.35
C LEU A 58 -0.12 13.64 0.68
N LEU A 59 -1.10 13.39 1.56
CA LEU A 59 -1.05 12.28 2.50
C LEU A 59 -1.08 10.92 1.78
N GLY A 60 -1.89 10.80 0.73
CA GLY A 60 -1.93 9.62 -0.14
C GLY A 60 -0.59 9.35 -0.81
N GLN A 61 0.05 10.38 -1.36
CA GLN A 61 1.38 10.28 -1.98
C GLN A 61 2.45 9.84 -0.98
N THR A 62 2.51 10.46 0.20
CA THR A 62 3.43 10.05 1.29
C THR A 62 3.21 8.59 1.70
N THR A 63 1.95 8.18 1.85
CA THR A 63 1.59 6.81 2.25
C THR A 63 2.00 5.80 1.16
N SER A 64 1.84 6.16 -0.11
CA SER A 64 2.26 5.35 -1.25
C SER A 64 3.79 5.18 -1.28
N MET A 65 4.55 6.27 -1.12
CA MET A 65 6.01 6.24 -1.03
C MET A 65 6.50 5.37 0.13
N TYR A 66 5.90 5.52 1.31
CA TYR A 66 6.22 4.69 2.48
C TYR A 66 5.92 3.22 2.22
N SER A 67 4.77 2.90 1.64
CA SER A 67 4.37 1.52 1.33
C SER A 67 5.33 0.86 0.34
N ALA A 68 5.78 1.59 -0.69
CA ALA A 68 6.78 1.10 -1.65
C ALA A 68 8.15 0.85 -0.99
N ALA A 69 8.58 1.73 -0.08
CA ALA A 69 9.81 1.56 0.68
C ALA A 69 9.73 0.35 1.61
N ALA A 70 8.64 0.22 2.38
CA ALA A 70 8.39 -0.90 3.28
C ALA A 70 8.30 -2.24 2.52
N TYR A 71 7.66 -2.27 1.35
CA TYR A 71 7.62 -3.45 0.49
C TYR A 71 9.03 -3.86 0.06
N THR A 72 9.81 -2.93 -0.49
CA THR A 72 11.17 -3.21 -0.96
C THR A 72 12.09 -3.68 0.16
N ASP A 73 12.02 -3.02 1.32
CA ASP A 73 12.83 -3.38 2.49
C ASP A 73 12.41 -4.75 3.06
N GLY A 74 11.11 -5.03 3.11
CA GLY A 74 10.59 -6.34 3.54
C GLY A 74 11.09 -7.50 2.65
N PHE A 75 11.09 -7.32 1.33
CA PHE A 75 11.65 -8.34 0.41
C PHE A 75 13.16 -8.51 0.60
N ARG A 76 13.91 -7.41 0.77
CA ARG A 76 15.34 -7.46 1.04
C ARG A 76 15.62 -8.21 2.34
N MET A 77 14.90 -7.87 3.42
CA MET A 77 15.05 -8.51 4.71
C MET A 77 14.72 -10.00 4.63
N GLY A 78 13.62 -10.36 3.97
CA GLY A 78 13.25 -11.76 3.74
C GLY A 78 14.34 -12.54 3.00
N ALA A 79 14.93 -11.96 1.95
CA ALA A 79 16.05 -12.60 1.24
C ALA A 79 17.29 -12.78 2.12
N LEU A 80 17.67 -11.76 2.92
CA LEU A 80 18.79 -11.85 3.86
C LEU A 80 18.55 -12.94 4.92
N MET A 81 17.34 -13.01 5.48
CA MET A 81 16.96 -14.06 6.43
C MET A 81 17.06 -15.45 5.80
N MET A 82 16.61 -15.62 4.56
CA MET A 82 16.72 -16.91 3.86
C MET A 82 18.18 -17.30 3.61
N ILE A 83 19.05 -16.35 3.27
CA ILE A 83 20.50 -16.61 3.14
C ILE A 83 21.10 -17.05 4.49
N GLU A 84 20.74 -16.39 5.59
CA GLU A 84 21.22 -16.76 6.93
C GLU A 84 20.73 -18.14 7.38
N VAL A 85 19.46 -18.47 7.13
CA VAL A 85 18.84 -19.74 7.56
C VAL A 85 19.28 -20.92 6.68
N LEU A 86 19.40 -20.71 5.36
CA LEU A 86 19.72 -21.76 4.39
C LEU A 86 21.21 -21.86 4.07
N GLY A 87 21.98 -20.81 4.33
CA GLY A 87 23.42 -20.88 4.28
C GLY A 87 23.90 -21.86 5.33
N GLU A 88 24.54 -22.95 4.91
CA GLU A 88 25.15 -23.89 5.82
C GLU A 88 26.02 -23.12 6.82
N ARG A 89 25.76 -23.38 8.10
CA ARG A 89 26.55 -22.87 9.21
C ARG A 89 28.00 -23.33 8.99
N ILE A 90 28.87 -22.41 8.54
CA ILE A 90 30.31 -22.66 8.41
C ILE A 90 30.87 -23.03 9.79
#